data_AF-A0A2R6K4M2-F1
#
_entry.id   AF-A0A2R6K4M2-F1
#
_cell.length_a   1.000
_cell.length_b   1.000
_cell.length_c   1.000
_cell.angle_alpha   90.00
_cell.angle_beta   90.00
_cell.angle_gamma   90.00
#
_symmetry.space_group_name_H-M   'P 1'
#
loop_
_entity.id
_entity.type
_entity.pdbx_description
1 polymer ?
#
loop_
_entity_poly.entity_id
_entity_poly.type
_entity_poly.pdbx_seq_one_letter_code
_entity_poly.pdbx_strand_id
1 'polypeptide(L)' 'EAAAEELFAEARDAAPESVTLETATEMGQPARTIVDYADDNDIDEIVIGSHGRQGISRVLLGSVAENVVRRADMPVTVVR' A
#
# COMPACT_ATOMS: atom_id res chain seq x y z
N GLU A 1 -8.59 11.04 -7.86
CA GLU A 1 -9.52 11.59 -6.85
C GLU A 1 -10.73 10.68 -6.67
N ALA A 2 -11.71 10.64 -7.57
CA ALA A 2 -12.91 9.79 -7.42
C ALA A 2 -12.60 8.29 -7.13
N ALA A 3 -11.65 7.70 -7.85
CA ALA A 3 -11.25 6.30 -7.61
C ALA A 3 -10.58 6.06 -6.24
N ALA A 4 -9.92 7.07 -5.68
CA ALA A 4 -9.33 6.97 -4.34
C ALA A 4 -10.40 7.13 -3.26
N GLU A 5 -11.36 8.04 -3.45
CA GLU A 5 -12.50 8.21 -2.55
C GLU A 5 -13.35 6.94 -2.43
N GLU A 6 -13.63 6.29 -3.56
CA GLU A 6 -14.35 5.01 -3.61
C GLU A 6 -13.59 3.93 -2.83
N LEU A 7 -12.29 3.76 -3.08
CA LEU A 7 -11.45 2.80 -2.37
C LEU A 7 -11.42 3.06 -0.85
N PHE A 8 -11.34 4.33 -0.44
CA PHE A 8 -11.33 4.69 0.98
C PHE A 8 -12.70 4.48 1.64
N ALA A 9 -13.80 4.63 0.91
CA ALA A 9 -15.13 4.31 1.43
C ALA A 9 -15.26 2.81 1.71
N GLU A 10 -14.85 1.96 0.76
CA GLU A 10 -14.83 0.50 0.95
C GLU A 10 -13.95 0.08 2.13
N ALA A 11 -12.77 0.70 2.28
CA ALA A 11 -11.88 0.42 3.41
C ALA A 11 -12.49 0.81 4.76
N ARG A 12 -13.22 1.92 4.84
CA ARG A 12 -13.92 2.35 6.06
C ARG A 12 -15.05 1.40 6.44
N ASP A 13 -15.80 0.93 5.45
CA ASP A 13 -16.90 -0.02 5.69
C ASP A 13 -16.39 -1.41 6.14
N ALA A 14 -15.20 -1.80 5.68
CA ALA A 14 -14.58 -3.08 6.05
C ALA A 14 -13.80 -3.03 7.38
N ALA A 15 -13.37 -1.84 7.82
CA ALA A 15 -12.59 -1.68 9.04
C ALA A 15 -13.46 -1.94 10.29
N PRO A 16 -12.97 -2.73 11.27
CA PRO A 16 -13.70 -2.91 12.52
C PRO A 16 -13.74 -1.60 13.31
N GLU A 17 -14.85 -1.35 14.03
CA GLU A 17 -15.05 -0.12 14.82
C GLU A 17 -13.95 0.13 15.87
N SER A 18 -13.23 -0.91 16.27
CA SER A 18 -12.12 -0.83 17.23
C SER A 18 -10.81 -0.29 16.65
N VAL A 19 -10.73 -0.02 15.35
CA VAL A 19 -9.53 0.46 14.67
C VAL A 19 -9.73 1.89 14.20
N THR A 20 -8.77 2.75 14.52
CA THR A 20 -8.69 4.08 13.91
C THR A 20 -8.13 3.94 12.50
N LEU A 21 -8.87 4.42 11.50
CA LEU A 21 -8.46 4.39 10.11
C LEU A 21 -8.19 5.81 9.60
N GLU A 22 -6.95 6.05 9.18
CA GLU A 22 -6.52 7.26 8.50
C GLU A 22 -6.25 6.96 7.02
N THR A 23 -6.56 7.90 6.14
CA THR A 23 -6.41 7.73 4.68
C THR A 23 -5.65 8.90 4.10
N ALA A 24 -4.64 8.63 3.29
CA ALA A 24 -3.84 9.63 2.60
C ALA A 24 -3.81 9.38 1.09
N THR A 25 -3.72 10.45 0.30
CA THR A 25 -3.47 10.37 -1.15
C THR A 25 -2.23 11.15 -1.47
N GLU A 26 -1.24 10.47 -2.03
CA GLU A 26 0.04 11.05 -2.38
C GLU A 26 0.30 11.02 -3.89
N MET A 27 1.11 11.95 -4.37
CA MET A 27 1.48 12.07 -5.79
C MET A 27 2.99 11.86 -5.97
N GLY A 28 3.37 10.93 -6.83
CA GLY A 28 4.79 10.68 -7.10
C GLY A 28 5.06 9.30 -7.69
N GLN A 29 6.31 8.83 -7.54
CA GLN A 29 6.69 7.48 -7.92
C GLN A 29 6.27 6.50 -6.81
N PRO A 30 5.33 5.57 -7.04
CA PRO A 30 4.60 4.88 -5.97
C PRO A 30 5.48 4.26 -4.89
N ALA A 31 6.48 3.46 -5.27
CA ALA A 31 7.33 2.78 -4.29
C ALA A 31 8.16 3.74 -3.44
N ARG A 32 8.61 4.86 -4.02
CA ARG A 32 9.34 5.89 -3.27
C ARG A 32 8.40 6.63 -2.34
N THR A 33 7.27 7.09 -2.87
CA THR A 33 6.26 7.82 -2.10
C THR A 33 5.72 7.00 -0.92
N ILE A 34 5.53 5.69 -1.07
CA ILE A 34 5.10 4.80 0.02
C ILE A 34 6.16 4.73 1.13
N VAL A 35 7.44 4.58 0.76
CA VAL A 35 8.55 4.50 1.74
C VAL A 35 8.75 5.85 2.43
N ASP A 36 8.84 6.93 1.65
CA ASP A 36 8.99 8.29 2.19
C ASP A 36 7.82 8.62 3.15
N TYR A 37 6.57 8.26 2.80
CA TYR A 37 5.42 8.45 3.70
C TYR A 37 5.55 7.63 4.99
N ALA A 38 6.01 6.37 4.90
CA ALA A 38 6.18 5.53 6.08
C ALA A 38 7.25 6.09 7.03
N ASP A 39 8.37 6.56 6.49
CA ASP A 39 9.46 7.17 7.25
C ASP A 39 9.04 8.50 7.89
N ASP A 40 8.35 9.35 7.13
CA ASP A 40 7.91 10.69 7.60
C ASP A 40 6.81 10.64 8.66
N ASN A 41 6.09 9.51 8.78
CA ASN A 41 4.96 9.33 9.69
C ASN A 41 5.20 8.24 10.75
N ASP A 42 6.45 7.82 10.96
CA ASP A 42 6.83 6.83 11.98
C ASP A 42 6.02 5.52 11.88
N ILE A 43 5.80 5.01 10.67
CA ILE A 43 5.03 3.78 10.44
C ILE A 43 5.88 2.53 10.73
N ASP A 44 5.37 1.64 11.58
CA ASP A 44 6.09 0.43 12.00
C ASP A 44 6.04 -0.75 11.00
N GLU A 45 5.02 -0.83 10.15
CA GLU A 45 4.81 -1.94 9.19
C GLU A 45 4.06 -1.47 7.93
N ILE A 46 4.46 -1.98 6.76
CA ILE A 46 3.79 -1.75 5.47
C ILE A 46 3.16 -3.07 5.04
N VAL A 47 1.85 -3.04 4.83
CA VAL A 47 1.12 -4.12 4.20
C VAL A 47 0.75 -3.70 2.78
N ILE A 48 1.17 -4.48 1.78
CA ILE A 48 0.96 -4.16 0.37
C ILE A 48 0.48 -5.37 -0.44
N GLY A 49 -0.44 -5.15 -1.37
CA GLY A 49 -0.87 -6.17 -2.33
C GLY A 49 0.22 -6.49 -3.36
N SER A 50 0.32 -7.75 -3.78
CA SER A 50 1.27 -8.22 -4.81
C SER A 50 0.74 -8.15 -6.24
N HIS A 51 -0.55 -7.89 -6.44
CA HIS A 51 -1.17 -7.97 -7.77
C HIS A 51 -1.19 -6.63 -8.50
N GLY A 52 -0.79 -6.68 -9.79
CA GLY A 52 -1.06 -5.67 -10.81
C GLY A 52 -2.06 -6.19 -11.85
N ARG A 53 -2.47 -5.33 -12.80
CA ARG A 53 -3.50 -5.60 -13.82
C ARG A 53 -3.39 -7.02 -14.43
N GLN A 54 -4.54 -7.69 -14.51
CA GLN A 54 -4.76 -9.07 -14.96
C GLN A 54 -3.85 -9.47 -16.15
N GLY A 55 -3.17 -10.62 -16.06
CA GLY A 55 -2.64 -11.32 -17.25
C GLY A 55 -1.22 -11.89 -17.20
N ILE A 56 -0.43 -11.71 -16.14
CA ILE A 56 0.91 -12.31 -16.07
C ILE A 56 0.85 -13.61 -15.28
N SER A 57 0.92 -14.75 -15.97
CA SER A 57 0.77 -16.11 -15.45
C SER A 57 1.93 -16.60 -14.55
N ARG A 58 2.65 -15.70 -13.88
CA ARG A 58 3.77 -16.05 -13.01
C ARG A 58 3.71 -15.29 -11.70
N VAL A 59 4.09 -16.01 -10.65
CA VAL A 59 4.31 -15.65 -9.25
C VAL A 59 5.28 -14.47 -9.12
N LEU A 60 4.88 -13.27 -9.56
CA LEU A 60 5.71 -12.07 -9.48
C LEU A 60 5.11 -11.13 -8.43
N LEU A 61 5.99 -10.56 -7.61
CA LEU A 61 5.66 -9.72 -6.45
C LEU A 61 4.97 -8.40 -6.83
N GLY A 62 4.79 -8.09 -8.11
CA GLY A 62 4.39 -6.77 -8.61
C GLY A 62 5.56 -5.78 -8.54
N SER A 63 5.71 -4.92 -9.55
CA SER A 63 6.86 -4.01 -9.62
C SER A 63 6.89 -2.99 -8.47
N VAL A 64 5.73 -2.55 -7.99
CA VAL A 64 5.65 -1.60 -6.86
C VAL A 64 6.04 -2.29 -5.56
N ALA A 65 5.39 -3.40 -5.20
CA ALA A 65 5.70 -4.11 -3.96
C ALA A 65 7.13 -4.65 -3.94
N GLU A 66 7.70 -5.10 -5.07
CA GLU A 66 9.14 -5.42 -5.14
C GLU A 66 10.01 -4.22 -4.77
N ASN A 67 9.71 -3.04 -5.31
CA ASN A 67 10.52 -1.86 -5.06
C ASN A 67 10.37 -1.32 -3.63
N VAL A 68 9.21 -1.50 -3.00
CA VAL A 68 8.96 -1.16 -1.58
C VAL A 68 9.76 -2.11 -0.68
N VAL A 69 9.63 -3.44 -0.88
CA VAL A 69 10.37 -4.46 -0.11
C VAL A 69 11.88 -4.23 -0.15
N ARG A 70 12.42 -3.75 -1.28
CA ARG A 70 13.86 -3.49 -1.42
C ARG A 70 14.36 -2.22 -0.72
N ARG A 71 13.48 -1.28 -0.37
CA ARG A 71 13.84 0.08 0.07
C ARG A 71 13.37 0.44 1.46
N ALA A 72 12.30 -0.19 1.92
CA ALA A 72 11.73 0.06 3.23
C ALA A 72 12.71 -0.31 4.35
N ASP A 73 12.86 0.59 5.33
CA ASP A 73 13.67 0.35 6.53
C ASP A 73 12.91 -0.44 7.61
N MET A 74 11.61 -0.67 7.41
CA MET A 74 10.71 -1.41 8.29
C MET A 74 10.12 -2.68 7.62
N PRO A 75 9.53 -3.63 8.38
CA PRO A 75 8.99 -4.87 7.84
C PRO A 75 7.89 -4.68 6.80
N VAL A 76 8.00 -5.36 5.65
CA VAL A 76 6.97 -5.32 4.59
C VAL A 76 6.27 -6.67 4.47
N THR A 77 4.96 -6.68 4.73
CA THR A 77 4.10 -7.83 4.49
C THR A 77 3.44 -7.72 3.12
N VAL A 78 3.69 -8.72 2.27
CA VAL A 78 3.10 -8.76 0.93
C VAL A 78 1.95 -9.76 0.85
N VAL A 79 0.76 -9.27 0.51
CA VAL A 79 -0.49 -10.06 0.47
C VAL A 79 -0.87 -10.42 -0.97
N ARG A 80 -1.46 -11.60 -1.16
CA ARG A 80 -1.94 -12.10 -2.46
C ARG A 80 -3.44 -11.99 -2.59
#